data_AF-A0A8J3VZA9-F1
#
_entry.id   AF-A0A8J3VZA9-F1
#
_cell.length_a   1.000
_cell.length_b   1.000
_cell.length_c   1.000
_cell.angle_alpha   90.00
_cell.angle_beta   90.00
_cell.angle_gamma   90.00
#
_symmetry.space_group_name_H-M   'P 1'
#
loop_
_entity.id
_entity.type
_entity.pdbx_description
1 polymer ?
#
loop_
_entity_poly.entity_id
_entity_poly.type
_entity_poly.pdbx_seq_one_letter_code
_entity_poly.pdbx_strand_id
1 'polypeptide(L)'
;MSRTRIRSTPVDAACAAAVDLAREAAEVIARPGEVGEHLGFDNEGDRVVTHYFECLDRAYQGWRWAITVARASRARNVTVSETVLLPGAGALLAPRWVPWNERLRPGDLGVGDLLPVEADDDRLVPGYTATDDDTDRQAVFEPGLGRARVLSPVGRDLAAHRWRAGEPGPDAPIAHAAPAQCSTCGFYWPLAGALGHAFGVCTNEYAPDDGRVVAVDHGCGAHSEATTVPSMVAEPAPPILDDMGYDLMDQS
;
A
#
# COMPACT_ATOMS: atom_id res chain seq x y z
N MET A 1 -29.50 -30.36 0.63
CA MET A 1 -29.21 -30.16 2.07
C MET A 1 -30.48 -29.69 2.75
N SER A 2 -31.08 -30.53 3.60
CA SER A 2 -32.31 -30.19 4.33
C SER A 2 -32.01 -29.04 5.29
N ARG A 3 -32.67 -27.89 5.10
CA ARG A 3 -32.62 -26.78 6.06
C ARG A 3 -33.29 -27.25 7.34
N THR A 4 -32.50 -27.60 8.35
CA THR A 4 -32.99 -27.83 9.70
C THR A 4 -33.73 -26.58 10.15
N ARG A 5 -35.06 -26.66 10.21
CA ARG A 5 -35.91 -25.58 10.69
C ARG A 5 -35.67 -25.49 12.19
N ILE A 6 -34.80 -24.56 12.61
CA ILE A 6 -34.57 -24.27 14.03
C ILE A 6 -35.94 -23.87 14.60
N ARG A 7 -36.48 -24.67 15.52
CA ARG A 7 -37.69 -24.33 16.24
C ARG A 7 -37.37 -23.06 17.04
N SER A 8 -38.02 -21.95 16.73
CA SER A 8 -37.91 -20.73 17.54
C SER A 8 -38.44 -21.06 18.94
N THR A 9 -37.55 -21.14 19.92
CA THR A 9 -37.96 -21.29 21.31
C THR A 9 -38.75 -20.04 21.71
N PRO A 10 -39.90 -20.17 22.39
CA PRO A 10 -40.60 -19.00 22.90
C PRO A 10 -39.68 -18.22 23.84
N VAL A 11 -39.72 -16.89 23.73
CA VAL A 11 -38.90 -15.99 24.54
C VAL A 11 -39.24 -16.18 26.02
N ASP A 12 -38.22 -16.32 26.87
CA ASP A 12 -38.42 -16.36 28.31
C ASP A 12 -38.82 -14.97 28.83
N ALA A 13 -40.03 -14.86 29.38
CA ALA A 13 -40.58 -13.58 29.82
C ALA A 13 -39.76 -12.91 30.93
N ALA A 14 -39.12 -13.69 31.80
CA ALA A 14 -38.27 -13.13 32.85
C ALA A 14 -36.98 -12.57 32.28
N CYS A 15 -36.33 -13.29 31.35
CA CYS A 15 -35.17 -12.76 30.62
C CYS A 15 -35.53 -11.51 29.81
N ALA A 16 -36.63 -11.52 29.05
CA ALA A 16 -37.04 -10.36 28.26
C ALA A 16 -37.39 -9.11 29.11
N ALA A 17 -37.83 -9.31 30.36
CA ALA A 17 -38.11 -8.21 31.29
C ALA A 17 -36.86 -7.71 32.04
N ALA A 18 -35.71 -8.38 31.93
CA ALA A 18 -34.49 -8.07 32.69
C ALA A 18 -33.67 -6.90 32.10
N VAL A 19 -34.36 -5.86 31.60
CA VAL A 19 -33.73 -4.69 30.98
C VAL A 19 -32.85 -3.93 31.98
N ASP A 20 -33.34 -3.72 33.21
CA ASP A 20 -32.60 -2.97 34.23
C ASP A 20 -31.33 -3.71 34.65
N LEU A 21 -31.42 -5.02 34.89
CA LEU A 21 -30.26 -5.88 35.16
C LEU A 21 -29.22 -5.81 34.03
N ALA A 22 -29.70 -5.79 32.78
CA ALA A 22 -28.83 -5.70 31.62
C ALA A 22 -28.16 -4.32 31.48
N ARG A 23 -28.90 -3.25 31.80
CA ARG A 23 -28.36 -1.88 31.83
C ARG A 23 -27.30 -1.72 32.91
N GLU A 24 -27.59 -2.16 34.13
CA GLU A 24 -26.64 -2.12 35.25
C GLU A 24 -25.34 -2.85 34.89
N ALA A 25 -25.44 -4.01 34.25
CA ALA A 25 -24.27 -4.77 33.81
C ALA A 25 -23.45 -4.08 32.72
N ALA A 26 -24.09 -3.29 31.85
CA ALA A 26 -23.40 -2.44 30.87
C ALA A 26 -22.66 -1.29 31.57
N GLU A 27 -23.33 -0.63 32.52
CA GLU A 27 -22.81 0.55 33.24
C GLU A 27 -21.65 0.21 34.18
N VAL A 28 -21.52 -1.04 34.63
CA VAL A 28 -20.34 -1.52 35.38
C VAL A 28 -19.05 -1.48 34.53
N ILE A 29 -19.16 -1.65 33.21
CA ILE A 29 -18.00 -1.73 32.30
C ILE A 29 -17.80 -0.40 31.53
N ALA A 30 -18.89 0.22 31.11
CA ALA A 30 -18.87 1.48 30.39
C ALA A 30 -18.38 2.64 31.28
N ARG A 31 -17.87 3.73 30.68
CA ARG A 31 -17.67 4.96 31.46
C ARG A 31 -19.03 5.59 31.80
N PRO A 32 -19.09 6.42 32.86
CA PRO A 32 -20.34 7.06 33.26
C PRO A 32 -20.99 7.82 32.10
N GLY A 33 -22.24 7.48 31.80
CA GLY A 33 -23.03 8.12 30.73
C GLY A 33 -22.80 7.58 29.31
N GLU A 34 -22.04 6.51 29.13
CA GLU A 34 -21.77 5.93 27.80
C GLU A 34 -22.77 4.82 27.38
N VAL A 35 -23.73 4.48 28.23
CA VAL A 35 -24.82 3.54 27.94
C VAL A 35 -26.10 4.33 27.67
N GLY A 36 -26.58 4.31 26.42
CA GLY A 36 -27.74 5.07 25.97
C GLY A 36 -29.06 4.31 26.08
N GLU A 37 -29.97 4.57 25.13
CA GLU A 37 -31.33 4.00 25.10
C GLU A 37 -31.33 2.49 24.89
N HIS A 38 -32.37 1.82 25.39
CA HIS A 38 -32.59 0.39 25.12
C HIS A 38 -33.10 0.22 23.69
N LEU A 39 -32.36 -0.52 22.86
CA LEU A 39 -32.63 -0.69 21.44
C LEU A 39 -33.50 -1.92 21.13
N GLY A 40 -33.84 -2.71 22.15
CA GLY A 40 -34.56 -3.98 22.02
C GLY A 40 -33.73 -5.17 22.47
N PHE A 41 -34.19 -6.37 22.13
CA PHE A 41 -33.52 -7.61 22.50
C PHE A 41 -33.69 -8.68 21.42
N ASP A 42 -32.74 -9.60 21.35
CA ASP A 42 -32.83 -10.81 20.54
C ASP A 42 -32.93 -12.06 21.43
N ASN A 43 -33.64 -13.08 20.93
CA ASN A 43 -33.80 -14.36 21.61
C ASN A 43 -32.76 -15.36 21.10
N GLU A 44 -31.73 -15.61 21.89
CA GLU A 44 -30.58 -16.44 21.53
C GLU A 44 -30.81 -17.94 21.82
N GLY A 45 -31.82 -18.29 22.63
CA GLY A 45 -32.11 -19.68 22.94
C GLY A 45 -33.11 -19.89 24.08
N ASP A 46 -33.16 -21.11 24.61
CA ASP A 46 -34.01 -21.43 25.76
C ASP A 46 -33.52 -20.69 27.01
N ARG A 47 -34.30 -19.69 27.44
CA ARG A 47 -33.98 -18.83 28.59
C ARG A 47 -32.66 -18.07 28.46
N VAL A 48 -32.34 -17.63 27.24
CA VAL A 48 -31.19 -16.77 26.94
C VAL A 48 -31.65 -15.64 26.02
N VAL A 49 -31.46 -14.40 26.47
CA VAL A 49 -31.87 -13.18 25.75
C VAL A 49 -30.71 -12.20 25.76
N THR A 50 -30.46 -11.54 24.63
CA THR A 50 -29.46 -10.47 24.54
C THR A 50 -30.15 -9.13 24.40
N HIS A 51 -29.99 -8.27 25.40
CA HIS A 51 -30.47 -6.88 25.37
C HIS A 51 -29.44 -5.98 24.71
N TYR A 52 -29.91 -5.06 23.87
CA TYR A 52 -29.07 -4.08 23.21
C TYR A 52 -29.30 -2.67 23.76
N PHE A 53 -28.22 -1.92 23.96
CA PHE A 53 -28.27 -0.50 24.29
C PHE A 53 -27.39 0.31 23.36
N GLU A 54 -27.77 1.55 23.09
CA GLU A 54 -26.95 2.48 22.32
C GLU A 54 -25.60 2.70 23.01
N CYS A 55 -24.51 2.71 22.23
CA CYS A 55 -23.20 3.13 22.72
C CYS A 55 -23.02 4.63 22.45
N LEU A 56 -22.82 5.42 23.51
CA LEU A 56 -22.62 6.87 23.40
C LEU A 56 -21.13 7.27 23.41
N ASP A 57 -20.20 6.31 23.53
CA ASP A 57 -18.77 6.58 23.42
C ASP A 57 -18.43 6.98 21.97
N ARG A 58 -17.82 8.16 21.82
CA ARG A 58 -17.39 8.73 20.54
C ARG A 58 -16.33 7.88 19.84
N ALA A 59 -15.60 7.02 20.57
CA ALA A 59 -14.64 6.09 19.99
C ALA A 59 -15.33 4.91 19.27
N TYR A 60 -16.60 4.63 19.58
CA TYR A 60 -17.34 3.46 19.09
C TYR A 60 -18.64 3.87 18.37
N GLN A 61 -18.55 4.85 17.47
CA GLN A 61 -19.71 5.30 16.69
C GLN A 61 -20.37 4.16 15.91
N GLY A 62 -21.69 4.04 16.06
CA GLY A 62 -22.49 3.00 15.42
C GLY A 62 -22.37 1.62 16.06
N TRP A 63 -21.63 1.47 17.16
CA TRP A 63 -21.62 0.27 17.99
C TRP A 63 -22.77 0.28 19.00
N ARG A 64 -23.06 -0.88 19.58
CA ARG A 64 -24.10 -1.08 20.59
C ARG A 64 -23.59 -2.00 21.69
N TRP A 65 -23.99 -1.73 22.91
CA TRP A 65 -23.82 -2.66 24.02
C TRP A 65 -24.75 -3.85 23.82
N ALA A 66 -24.25 -5.05 24.05
CA ALA A 66 -25.01 -6.29 23.98
C ALA A 66 -24.80 -7.06 25.28
N ILE A 67 -25.88 -7.27 26.01
CA ILE A 67 -25.86 -7.91 27.33
C ILE A 67 -26.72 -9.15 27.27
N THR A 68 -26.05 -10.29 27.30
CA THR A 68 -26.71 -11.60 27.29
C THR A 68 -27.06 -11.97 28.72
N VAL A 69 -28.35 -12.13 28.99
CA VAL A 69 -28.90 -12.61 30.25
C VAL A 69 -29.45 -14.02 30.08
N ALA A 70 -29.31 -14.83 31.11
CA ALA A 70 -29.77 -16.20 31.11
C ALA A 70 -30.47 -16.55 32.42
N ARG A 71 -31.43 -17.48 32.35
CA ARG A 71 -32.09 -18.03 33.54
C ARG A 71 -31.89 -19.54 33.59
N ALA A 72 -31.05 -19.97 34.53
CA ALA A 72 -30.72 -21.38 34.73
C ALA A 72 -31.98 -22.24 34.99
N SER A 73 -31.89 -23.53 34.67
CA SER A 73 -33.03 -24.43 34.83
C SER A 73 -33.49 -24.50 36.28
N ARG A 74 -34.81 -24.36 36.49
CA ARG A 74 -35.47 -24.30 37.82
C ARG A 74 -35.07 -23.08 38.68
N ALA A 75 -34.22 -22.18 38.18
CA ALA A 75 -33.92 -20.94 38.86
C ALA A 75 -35.07 -19.93 38.69
N ARG A 76 -35.26 -19.11 39.74
CA ARG A 76 -36.23 -18.01 39.74
C ARG A 76 -35.62 -16.69 39.25
N ASN A 77 -34.31 -16.54 39.39
CA ASN A 77 -33.60 -15.30 39.11
C ASN A 77 -32.90 -15.37 37.75
N VAL A 78 -32.89 -14.25 37.04
CA VAL A 78 -32.10 -14.04 35.83
C VAL A 78 -30.69 -13.60 36.24
N THR A 79 -29.68 -14.07 35.52
CA THR A 79 -28.27 -13.71 35.73
C THR A 79 -27.65 -13.22 34.43
N VAL A 80 -26.64 -12.35 34.53
CA VAL A 80 -25.87 -11.89 33.36
C VAL A 80 -24.84 -12.96 32.99
N SER A 81 -24.78 -13.30 31.70
CA SER A 81 -23.80 -14.25 31.15
C SER A 81 -22.58 -13.51 30.62
N GLU A 82 -22.80 -12.44 29.86
CA GLU A 82 -21.75 -11.64 29.23
C GLU A 82 -22.24 -10.22 28.95
N THR A 83 -21.29 -9.29 28.95
CA THR A 83 -21.47 -7.90 28.52
C THR A 83 -20.40 -7.63 27.48
N VAL A 84 -20.81 -7.36 26.25
CA VAL A 84 -19.88 -7.12 25.13
C VAL A 84 -20.32 -5.89 24.34
N LEU A 85 -19.38 -5.26 23.65
CA LEU A 85 -19.64 -4.19 22.72
C LEU A 85 -19.59 -4.77 21.30
N LEU A 86 -20.67 -4.64 20.54
CA LEU A 86 -20.80 -5.20 19.20
C LEU A 86 -21.01 -4.13 18.14
N PRO A 87 -20.46 -4.32 16.93
CA PRO A 87 -20.69 -3.40 15.84
C PRO A 87 -22.16 -3.44 15.41
N GLY A 88 -22.80 -2.28 15.34
CA GLY A 88 -24.11 -2.10 14.72
C GLY A 88 -24.00 -1.78 13.23
N ALA A 89 -25.13 -1.49 12.58
CA ALA A 89 -25.17 -1.24 11.13
C ALA A 89 -24.35 -0.01 10.68
N GLY A 90 -24.10 0.94 11.59
CA GLY A 90 -23.29 2.14 11.33
C GLY A 90 -21.84 2.04 11.81
N ALA A 91 -21.41 0.89 12.35
CA ALA A 91 -20.08 0.75 12.92
C ALA A 91 -19.00 0.72 11.83
N LEU A 92 -17.92 1.46 12.06
CA LEU A 92 -16.71 1.33 11.26
C LEU A 92 -16.02 0.00 11.61
N LEU A 93 -15.98 -0.92 10.65
CA LEU A 93 -15.32 -2.21 10.78
C LEU A 93 -13.91 -2.18 10.19
N ALA A 94 -13.04 -3.04 10.72
CA ALA A 94 -11.75 -3.28 10.11
C ALA A 94 -11.92 -3.83 8.68
N PRO A 95 -10.99 -3.51 7.77
CA PRO A 95 -10.94 -4.14 6.45
C PRO A 95 -10.87 -5.66 6.58
N ARG A 96 -11.31 -6.37 5.54
CA ARG A 96 -11.15 -7.82 5.48
C ARG A 96 -9.65 -8.17 5.59
N TRP A 97 -9.34 -9.17 6.39
CA TRP A 97 -7.99 -9.71 6.48
C TRP A 97 -7.54 -10.22 5.10
N VAL A 98 -6.28 -9.96 4.74
CA VAL A 98 -5.67 -10.32 3.47
C VAL A 98 -4.35 -11.07 3.76
N PRO A 99 -4.03 -12.16 3.02
CA PRO A 99 -2.77 -12.86 3.14
C PRO A 99 -1.54 -11.95 3.05
N TRP A 100 -0.44 -12.32 3.70
CA TRP A 100 0.76 -11.47 3.78
C TRP A 100 1.38 -11.20 2.41
N ASN A 101 1.41 -12.19 1.52
CA ASN A 101 1.97 -12.10 0.17
C ASN A 101 1.18 -11.14 -0.71
N GLU A 102 -0.13 -11.06 -0.53
CA GLU A 102 -1.01 -10.11 -1.22
C GLU A 102 -0.88 -8.67 -0.68
N ARG A 103 -0.24 -8.48 0.48
CA ARG A 103 0.02 -7.15 1.06
C ARG A 103 1.34 -6.54 0.61
N LEU A 104 2.21 -7.31 -0.04
CA LEU A 104 3.53 -6.86 -0.46
C LEU A 104 3.45 -5.73 -1.48
N ARG A 105 4.30 -4.74 -1.28
CA ARG A 105 4.51 -3.60 -2.16
C ARG A 105 5.93 -3.61 -2.73
N PRO A 106 6.15 -2.93 -3.87
CA PRO A 106 7.51 -2.71 -4.36
C PRO A 106 8.37 -2.05 -3.29
N GLY A 107 9.53 -2.66 -2.98
CA GLY A 107 10.47 -2.17 -1.97
C GLY A 107 10.30 -2.77 -0.58
N ASP A 108 9.28 -3.60 -0.32
CA ASP A 108 9.06 -4.21 1.00
C ASP A 108 10.10 -5.28 1.37
N LEU A 109 10.82 -5.84 0.40
CA LEU A 109 11.82 -6.89 0.64
C LEU A 109 13.15 -6.28 1.10
N GLY A 110 13.67 -6.80 2.21
CA GLY A 110 14.95 -6.45 2.79
C GLY A 110 15.99 -7.58 2.77
N VAL A 111 17.06 -7.38 3.53
CA VAL A 111 18.16 -8.35 3.64
C VAL A 111 17.68 -9.62 4.34
N GLY A 112 17.78 -10.75 3.65
CA GLY A 112 17.41 -12.07 4.18
C GLY A 112 15.97 -12.49 3.90
N ASP A 113 15.14 -11.61 3.34
CA ASP A 113 13.79 -11.97 2.94
C ASP A 113 13.80 -12.88 1.70
N LEU A 114 13.01 -13.94 1.75
CA LEU A 114 12.75 -14.82 0.62
C LEU A 114 11.30 -14.66 0.21
N LEU A 115 11.07 -14.24 -1.03
CA LEU A 115 9.75 -14.22 -1.64
C LEU A 115 9.59 -15.47 -2.52
N PRO A 116 8.81 -16.48 -2.09
CA PRO A 116 8.52 -17.64 -2.91
C PRO A 116 7.76 -17.22 -4.17
N VAL A 117 8.14 -17.84 -5.28
CA VAL A 117 7.44 -17.67 -6.56
C VAL A 117 6.34 -18.72 -6.63
N GLU A 118 5.14 -18.31 -7.03
CA GLU A 118 4.04 -19.24 -7.28
C GLU A 118 4.39 -20.22 -8.40
N ALA A 119 3.84 -21.43 -8.34
CA ALA A 119 4.11 -22.45 -9.35
C ALA A 119 3.69 -21.98 -10.76
N ASP A 120 2.54 -21.32 -10.83
CA ASP A 120 1.87 -20.88 -12.06
C ASP A 120 1.99 -19.36 -12.28
N ASP A 121 3.15 -18.78 -11.98
CA ASP A 121 3.39 -17.35 -12.22
C ASP A 121 3.56 -17.06 -13.72
N ASP A 122 2.53 -16.47 -14.34
CA ASP A 122 2.48 -16.12 -15.77
C ASP A 122 3.63 -15.21 -16.24
N ARG A 123 4.34 -14.54 -15.32
CA ARG A 123 5.49 -13.69 -15.65
C ARG A 123 6.74 -14.50 -16.00
N LEU A 124 6.73 -15.80 -15.74
CA LEU A 124 7.89 -16.68 -15.90
C LEU A 124 7.57 -17.87 -16.79
N VAL A 125 8.56 -18.30 -17.57
CA VAL A 125 8.54 -19.56 -18.34
C VAL A 125 9.82 -20.36 -18.03
N PRO A 126 9.82 -21.69 -18.24
CA PRO A 126 11.03 -22.49 -18.12
C PRO A 126 12.17 -21.95 -18.99
N GLY A 127 13.39 -21.95 -18.45
CA GLY A 127 14.60 -21.64 -19.22
C GLY A 127 15.11 -22.85 -20.00
N TYR A 128 16.13 -22.65 -20.83
CA TYR A 128 16.73 -23.66 -21.73
C TYR A 128 17.40 -24.86 -21.01
N THR A 129 17.31 -24.94 -19.68
CA THR A 129 17.72 -26.12 -18.89
C THR A 129 16.60 -27.15 -18.72
N ALA A 130 15.37 -26.86 -19.16
CA ALA A 130 14.26 -27.80 -19.16
C ALA A 130 14.42 -28.78 -20.34
N THR A 131 14.67 -30.06 -20.04
CA THR A 131 14.89 -31.12 -21.03
C THR A 131 13.58 -31.83 -21.39
N ASP A 132 12.54 -31.08 -21.76
CA ASP A 132 11.36 -31.69 -22.39
C ASP A 132 11.54 -31.78 -23.91
N ASP A 133 11.03 -32.87 -24.49
CA ASP A 133 11.30 -33.30 -25.88
C ASP A 133 10.50 -32.52 -26.93
N ASP A 134 9.76 -31.47 -26.54
CA ASP A 134 8.83 -30.72 -27.42
C ASP A 134 9.20 -29.23 -27.62
N THR A 135 10.34 -28.76 -27.10
CA THR A 135 10.73 -27.34 -27.25
C THR A 135 11.51 -27.07 -28.54
N ASP A 136 10.92 -27.41 -29.69
CA ASP A 136 11.37 -26.95 -31.01
C ASP A 136 10.50 -25.77 -31.49
N ARG A 137 10.70 -24.58 -30.88
CA ARG A 137 10.46 -23.24 -31.50
C ARG A 137 10.70 -22.02 -30.58
N GLN A 138 11.57 -21.12 -31.05
CA GLN A 138 11.79 -19.69 -30.69
C GLN A 138 12.39 -19.37 -29.30
N ALA A 139 13.46 -18.58 -29.11
CA ALA A 139 14.06 -17.53 -29.95
C ALA A 139 15.60 -17.41 -29.76
N VAL A 140 16.29 -17.11 -30.85
CA VAL A 140 17.76 -17.04 -31.04
C VAL A 140 18.44 -15.86 -30.31
N PHE A 141 17.71 -15.02 -29.54
CA PHE A 141 18.23 -13.71 -29.10
C PHE A 141 18.31 -13.46 -27.58
N GLU A 142 17.76 -14.33 -26.74
CA GLU A 142 17.89 -14.22 -25.28
C GLU A 142 18.32 -15.56 -24.67
N PRO A 143 19.63 -15.85 -24.63
CA PRO A 143 20.11 -17.06 -23.99
C PRO A 143 19.87 -16.96 -22.48
N GLY A 144 18.77 -17.55 -22.01
CA GLY A 144 18.53 -17.85 -20.59
C GLY A 144 19.42 -18.96 -20.04
N LEU A 145 20.65 -19.07 -20.56
CA LEU A 145 21.54 -20.19 -20.32
C LEU A 145 21.83 -20.32 -18.82
N GLY A 146 21.57 -21.51 -18.29
CA GLY A 146 21.79 -21.82 -16.88
C GLY A 146 20.70 -21.34 -15.91
N ARG A 147 19.63 -20.68 -16.37
CA ARG A 147 18.51 -20.26 -15.51
C ARG A 147 17.36 -21.25 -15.56
N ALA A 148 16.84 -21.65 -14.40
CA ALA A 148 15.67 -22.52 -14.31
C ALA A 148 14.40 -21.89 -14.91
N ARG A 149 14.24 -20.57 -14.76
CA ARG A 149 13.14 -19.78 -15.32
C ARG A 149 13.64 -18.45 -15.89
N VAL A 150 12.98 -17.98 -16.94
CA VAL A 150 13.20 -16.66 -17.57
C VAL A 150 11.87 -15.90 -17.69
N LEU A 151 11.93 -14.60 -18.01
CA LEU A 151 10.71 -13.81 -18.20
C LEU A 151 9.91 -14.32 -19.40
N SER A 152 8.61 -14.49 -19.19
CA SER A 152 7.65 -14.70 -20.26
C SER A 152 7.45 -13.39 -21.06
N PRO A 153 6.76 -13.43 -22.22
CA PRO A 153 6.28 -12.22 -22.89
C PRO A 153 5.49 -11.30 -21.96
N VAL A 154 4.55 -11.86 -21.17
CA VAL A 154 3.76 -11.12 -20.17
C VAL A 154 4.66 -10.45 -19.14
N GLY A 155 5.66 -11.16 -18.62
CA GLY A 155 6.61 -10.61 -17.66
C GLY A 155 7.42 -9.45 -18.22
N ARG A 156 7.82 -9.52 -19.50
CA ARG A 156 8.52 -8.42 -20.20
C ARG A 156 7.61 -7.22 -20.41
N ASP A 157 6.37 -7.43 -20.84
CA ASP A 157 5.40 -6.35 -21.06
C ASP A 157 5.08 -5.60 -19.76
N LEU A 158 4.85 -6.34 -18.66
CA LEU A 158 4.62 -5.73 -17.35
C LEU A 158 5.83 -4.93 -16.86
N ALA A 159 7.06 -5.42 -17.09
CA ALA A 159 8.27 -4.68 -16.75
C ALA A 159 8.42 -3.42 -17.61
N ALA A 160 8.22 -3.52 -18.92
CA ALA A 160 8.29 -2.41 -19.86
C ALA A 160 7.27 -1.32 -19.52
N HIS A 161 6.01 -1.70 -19.23
CA HIS A 161 4.97 -0.77 -18.82
C HIS A 161 5.35 -0.04 -17.52
N ARG A 162 5.82 -0.76 -16.49
CA ARG A 162 6.23 -0.13 -15.23
C ARG A 162 7.40 0.84 -15.42
N TRP A 163 8.41 0.46 -16.23
CA TRP A 163 9.58 1.31 -16.45
C TRP A 163 9.25 2.56 -17.27
N ARG A 164 8.44 2.43 -18.34
CA ARG A 164 7.99 3.60 -19.12
C ARG A 164 7.10 4.55 -18.31
N ALA A 165 6.25 4.03 -17.43
CA ALA A 165 5.38 4.86 -16.60
C ALA A 165 6.06 5.42 -15.33
N GLY A 166 7.29 4.98 -15.04
CA GLY A 166 8.05 5.39 -13.86
C GLY A 166 8.85 6.68 -14.06
N GLU A 167 9.59 7.07 -13.02
CA GLU A 167 10.51 8.23 -13.06
C GLU A 167 11.53 8.18 -14.21
N PRO A 168 12.11 7.01 -14.58
CA PRO A 168 13.02 6.90 -15.71
C PRO A 168 12.32 6.79 -17.09
N GLY A 169 11.04 7.16 -17.15
CA GLY A 169 10.19 7.12 -18.33
C GLY A 169 10.16 8.44 -19.12
N PRO A 170 9.69 8.42 -20.37
CA PRO A 170 9.67 9.62 -21.23
C PRO A 170 8.72 10.73 -20.75
N ASP A 171 7.69 10.36 -19.99
CA ASP A 171 6.66 11.30 -19.51
C ASP A 171 7.00 11.90 -18.12
N ALA A 172 8.19 11.61 -17.59
CA ALA A 172 8.64 12.18 -16.34
C ALA A 172 8.90 13.69 -16.49
N PRO A 173 8.60 14.53 -15.47
CA PRO A 173 8.85 15.97 -15.55
C PRO A 173 10.28 16.36 -15.94
N ILE A 174 11.28 15.59 -15.45
CA ILE A 174 12.69 15.79 -15.82
C ILE A 174 12.97 15.48 -17.29
N ALA A 175 12.30 14.46 -17.85
CA ALA A 175 12.41 14.09 -19.26
C ALA A 175 11.88 15.17 -20.18
N HIS A 176 10.77 15.80 -19.81
CA HIS A 176 10.22 16.94 -20.55
C HIS A 176 11.09 18.20 -20.47
N ALA A 177 11.78 18.41 -19.35
CA ALA A 177 12.68 19.55 -19.17
C ALA A 177 14.07 19.34 -19.80
N ALA A 178 14.45 18.08 -20.04
CA ALA A 178 15.75 17.74 -20.60
C ALA A 178 15.84 18.18 -22.08
N PRO A 179 16.96 18.78 -22.50
CA PRO A 179 17.12 19.26 -23.88
C PRO A 179 17.36 18.13 -24.90
N ALA A 180 17.66 16.92 -24.43
CA ALA A 180 17.99 15.76 -25.26
C ALA A 180 17.62 14.45 -24.54
N GLN A 181 17.49 13.38 -25.33
CA GLN A 181 17.01 12.08 -24.88
C GLN A 181 18.14 11.05 -24.81
N CYS A 182 17.92 9.97 -24.06
CA CYS A 182 18.86 8.87 -23.88
C CYS A 182 19.28 8.21 -25.22
N SER A 183 18.39 8.17 -26.22
CA SER A 183 18.65 7.65 -27.57
C SER A 183 19.88 8.24 -28.26
N THR A 184 20.26 9.47 -27.90
CA THR A 184 21.41 10.21 -28.45
C THR A 184 22.54 10.41 -27.44
N CYS A 185 22.40 9.90 -26.21
CA CYS A 185 23.33 10.15 -25.13
C CYS A 185 24.49 9.14 -25.13
N GLY A 186 25.73 9.62 -25.05
CA GLY A 186 26.92 8.75 -24.95
C GLY A 186 27.00 7.92 -23.67
N PHE A 187 26.26 8.28 -22.61
CA PHE A 187 26.16 7.54 -21.35
C PHE A 187 25.03 6.50 -21.32
N TYR A 188 24.33 6.30 -22.44
CA TYR A 188 23.28 5.29 -22.54
C TYR A 188 23.87 3.93 -22.93
N TRP A 189 23.73 2.95 -22.05
CA TRP A 189 24.13 1.57 -22.33
C TRP A 189 22.90 0.70 -22.66
N PRO A 190 22.71 0.26 -23.92
CA PRO A 190 21.51 -0.48 -24.29
C PRO A 190 21.42 -1.85 -23.60
N LEU A 191 20.20 -2.25 -23.20
CA LEU A 191 19.98 -3.62 -22.71
C LEU A 191 20.14 -4.64 -23.84
N ALA A 192 20.46 -5.88 -23.48
CA ALA A 192 20.44 -7.00 -24.41
C ALA A 192 18.99 -7.51 -24.64
N GLY A 193 18.79 -8.22 -25.75
CA GLY A 193 17.53 -8.92 -26.03
C GLY A 193 16.40 -7.99 -26.47
N ALA A 194 15.16 -8.44 -26.27
CA ALA A 194 13.97 -7.78 -26.82
C ALA A 194 13.68 -6.41 -26.19
N LEU A 195 14.06 -6.21 -24.93
CA LEU A 195 13.89 -4.92 -24.23
C LEU A 195 14.90 -3.85 -24.68
N GLY A 196 16.02 -4.25 -25.30
CA GLY A 196 17.09 -3.34 -25.73
C GLY A 196 16.68 -2.29 -26.76
N HIS A 197 15.59 -2.53 -27.50
CA HIS A 197 15.05 -1.55 -28.45
C HIS A 197 14.40 -0.34 -27.77
N ALA A 198 13.96 -0.45 -26.51
CA ALA A 198 13.22 0.59 -25.81
C ALA A 198 13.86 1.03 -24.50
N PHE A 199 14.83 0.26 -23.98
CA PHE A 199 15.42 0.50 -22.66
C PHE A 199 16.93 0.23 -22.63
N GLY A 200 17.60 0.97 -21.75
CA GLY A 200 19.03 0.87 -21.46
C GLY A 200 19.30 1.23 -20.01
N VAL A 201 20.57 1.34 -19.64
CA VAL A 201 21.02 1.79 -18.33
C VAL A 201 21.74 3.13 -18.49
N CYS A 202 21.44 4.09 -17.62
CA CYS A 202 22.24 5.32 -17.54
C CYS A 202 23.54 5.03 -16.77
N THR A 203 24.67 5.44 -17.33
CA THR A 203 26.00 5.23 -16.73
C THR A 203 26.70 6.55 -16.40
N ASN A 204 25.94 7.63 -16.22
CA ASN A 204 26.48 8.93 -15.84
C ASN A 204 26.33 9.13 -14.34
N GLU A 205 27.42 9.10 -13.58
CA GLU A 205 27.44 9.26 -12.12
C GLU A 205 26.79 10.57 -11.61
N TYR A 206 26.70 11.59 -12.47
CA TYR A 206 26.06 12.86 -12.13
C TYR A 206 24.57 12.90 -12.47
N ALA A 207 24.06 11.92 -13.23
CA ALA A 207 22.64 11.82 -13.52
C ALA A 207 21.89 11.25 -12.31
N PRO A 208 20.65 11.70 -12.05
CA PRO A 208 19.82 11.11 -11.00
C PRO A 208 19.48 9.63 -11.23
N ASP A 209 19.58 9.18 -12.49
CA ASP A 209 19.24 7.82 -12.92
C ASP A 209 20.46 6.90 -13.11
N ASP A 210 21.63 7.28 -12.61
CA ASP A 210 22.83 6.43 -12.67
C ASP A 210 22.55 5.01 -12.14
N GLY A 211 22.97 4.01 -12.90
CA GLY A 211 22.74 2.60 -12.58
C GLY A 211 21.28 2.13 -12.68
N ARG A 212 20.35 2.96 -13.15
CA ARG A 212 18.93 2.60 -13.34
C ARG A 212 18.61 2.28 -14.79
N VAL A 213 17.58 1.46 -14.98
CA VAL A 213 16.98 1.25 -16.31
C VAL A 213 16.21 2.51 -16.71
N VAL A 214 16.55 3.08 -17.86
CA VAL A 214 15.93 4.27 -18.45
C VAL A 214 15.29 3.93 -19.78
N ALA A 215 14.18 4.59 -20.12
CA ALA A 215 13.60 4.49 -21.46
C ALA A 215 14.50 5.20 -22.49
N VAL A 216 14.51 4.72 -23.73
CA VAL A 216 15.33 5.29 -24.82
C VAL A 216 14.95 6.75 -25.13
N ASP A 217 13.70 7.11 -24.86
CA ASP A 217 13.10 8.44 -25.04
C ASP A 217 13.06 9.27 -23.73
N HIS A 218 13.67 8.79 -22.64
CA HIS A 218 13.83 9.53 -21.39
C HIS A 218 14.94 10.61 -21.50
N GLY A 219 14.93 11.60 -20.61
CA GLY A 219 16.01 12.60 -20.50
C GLY A 219 16.25 13.01 -19.05
N CYS A 220 17.51 13.04 -18.62
CA CYS A 220 17.88 13.35 -17.24
C CYS A 220 18.54 14.73 -17.06
N GLY A 221 18.75 15.48 -18.15
CA GLY A 221 19.44 16.78 -18.15
C GLY A 221 20.97 16.69 -18.13
N ALA A 222 21.55 15.58 -17.69
CA ALA A 222 23.00 15.31 -17.71
C ALA A 222 23.43 14.57 -18.99
N HIS A 223 22.99 15.07 -20.15
CA HIS A 223 23.30 14.49 -21.46
C HIS A 223 24.80 14.63 -21.79
N SER A 224 25.39 13.70 -22.55
CA SER A 224 26.83 13.77 -22.92
C SER A 224 27.20 15.03 -23.72
N GLU A 225 26.23 15.54 -24.48
CA GLU A 225 26.34 16.78 -25.27
C GLU A 225 25.73 18.01 -24.54
N ALA A 226 25.43 17.92 -23.25
CA ALA A 226 24.91 19.05 -22.49
C ALA A 226 25.95 20.17 -22.47
N THR A 227 25.72 21.20 -23.27
CA THR A 227 26.60 22.37 -23.33
C THR A 227 26.22 23.33 -22.22
N THR A 228 27.21 23.80 -21.46
CA THR A 228 27.00 24.91 -20.53
C THR A 228 26.54 26.13 -21.32
N VAL A 229 25.34 26.63 -21.03
CA VAL A 229 24.97 27.97 -21.46
C VAL A 229 26.03 28.90 -20.85
N PRO A 230 26.74 29.73 -21.64
CA PRO A 230 27.67 30.68 -21.08
C PRO A 230 26.92 31.48 -20.02
N SER A 231 27.48 31.53 -18.82
CA SER A 231 26.92 32.28 -17.72
C SER A 231 26.62 33.70 -18.20
N MET A 232 25.34 34.07 -18.30
CA MET A 232 24.93 35.45 -18.55
C MET A 232 25.09 36.32 -17.29
N VAL A 233 25.94 35.90 -16.35
CA VAL A 233 26.42 36.79 -15.29
C VAL A 233 27.18 37.90 -16.01
N ALA A 234 26.48 39.00 -16.26
CA ALA A 234 27.09 40.25 -16.61
C ALA A 234 28.21 40.47 -15.59
N GLU A 235 29.43 40.68 -16.08
CA GLU A 235 30.54 41.01 -15.20
C GLU A 235 30.05 42.14 -14.28
N PRO A 236 30.17 41.99 -12.95
CA PRO A 236 29.76 43.05 -12.05
C PRO A 236 30.52 44.30 -12.46
N ALA A 237 29.78 45.39 -12.73
CA ALA A 237 30.38 46.64 -13.13
C ALA A 237 31.48 47.01 -12.11
N PRO A 238 32.64 47.52 -12.56
CA PRO A 238 33.71 47.90 -11.64
C PRO A 238 33.15 48.87 -10.59
N PRO A 239 33.55 48.73 -9.32
CA PRO A 239 32.99 49.54 -8.25
C PRO A 239 33.24 51.02 -8.54
N ILE A 240 32.18 51.83 -8.46
CA ILE A 240 32.31 53.30 -8.52
C ILE A 240 32.86 53.74 -7.16
N LEU A 241 34.12 54.17 -7.13
CA LEU A 241 34.72 54.80 -5.96
C LEU A 241 34.29 56.27 -5.93
N ASP A 242 33.33 56.61 -5.06
CA ASP A 242 32.79 57.98 -4.91
C ASP A 242 33.50 58.80 -3.83
N ASP A 243 34.55 58.25 -3.21
CA ASP A 243 35.31 58.96 -2.17
C ASP A 243 36.76 59.18 -2.62
N MET A 244 37.00 60.37 -3.16
CA MET A 244 38.35 60.89 -3.44
C MET A 244 38.77 61.92 -2.39
N GLY A 245 38.01 62.06 -1.30
CA GLY A 245 38.30 62.98 -0.20
C GLY A 245 39.26 62.36 0.80
N TYR A 246 40.41 62.98 1.01
CA TYR A 246 41.31 62.67 2.12
C TYR A 246 41.26 63.82 3.13
N ASP A 247 40.87 63.52 4.36
CA ASP A 247 40.97 64.47 5.47
C ASP A 247 42.43 64.60 5.90
N LEU A 248 43.00 65.80 5.71
CA LEU A 248 44.31 66.15 6.24
C LEU A 248 44.17 66.39 7.74
N MET A 249 44.73 65.49 8.56
CA MET A 249 44.86 65.74 9.99
C MET A 249 46.00 66.73 10.23
N ASP A 250 45.69 67.87 10.85
CA ASP A 250 46.70 68.85 11.26
C ASP A 250 47.68 68.20 12.25
N GLN A 251 48.98 68.25 11.91
CA GLN A 251 50.03 67.82 12.82
C GLN A 251 50.35 68.97 13.77
N SER A 252 50.21 68.70 15.07
CA SER A 252 50.53 69.63 16.18
C SER A 252 51.96 70.16 16.17
#